data_AF-A0A0A9AWU5-F1
#
_entry.id   AF-A0A0A9AWU5-F1
#
_cell.length_a   1.000
_cell.length_b   1.000
_cell.length_c   1.000
_cell.angle_alpha   90.00
_cell.angle_beta   90.00
_cell.angle_gamma   90.00
#
_symmetry.space_group_name_H-M   'P 1'
#
loop_
_entity.id
_entity.type
_entity.pdbx_description
1 polymer ?
#
loop_
_entity_poly.entity_id
_entity_poly.type
_entity_poly.pdbx_seq_one_letter_code
_entity_poly.pdbx_strand_id
1 'polypeptide(L)'
;MTSPFTDASTRKFFETCRYFGLDADQVTFFQQGTLPCVSADGRFIMETPYRVAKAPDGNGGVYAALKSKKLMEDMTARGVKYVDCYGVDNALVRVVDPTFLGYFIDKGVSSAAKVVRKAYPQENVGVFVQRGRGGPLSVVEYSEMDADMTIEINQSTGRLRYCWSNICLHMFTLDFFESSGKQP
;
A
#
# COMPACT_ATOMS: atom_id res chain seq x y z
N MET A 1 0.05 -5.51 -8.94
CA MET A 1 1.40 -5.91 -8.50
C MET A 1 1.37 -7.34 -8.00
N THR A 2 2.31 -8.18 -8.43
CA THR A 2 2.47 -9.58 -8.02
C THR A 2 3.84 -9.77 -7.35
N SER A 3 4.05 -10.88 -6.65
CA SER A 3 5.39 -11.33 -6.25
C SER A 3 5.93 -12.37 -7.25
N PRO A 4 7.25 -12.68 -7.23
CA PRO A 4 7.79 -13.79 -8.01
C PRO A 4 7.07 -15.13 -7.75
N PHE A 5 6.52 -15.30 -6.55
CA PHE A 5 5.83 -16.53 -6.13
C PHE A 5 4.37 -16.59 -6.56
N THR A 6 3.77 -15.46 -6.96
CA THR A 6 2.32 -15.35 -7.25
C THR A 6 2.03 -14.92 -8.69
N ASP A 7 3.03 -14.45 -9.44
CA ASP A 7 2.80 -13.87 -10.77
C ASP A 7 2.24 -14.87 -11.79
N ALA A 8 2.89 -16.03 -11.94
CA ALA A 8 2.51 -17.02 -12.95
C ALA A 8 1.09 -17.58 -12.71
N SER A 9 0.75 -17.89 -11.46
CA SER A 9 -0.58 -18.37 -11.10
C SER A 9 -1.65 -17.29 -11.30
N THR A 10 -1.34 -16.03 -10.94
CA THR A 10 -2.27 -14.91 -11.11
C THR A 10 -2.57 -14.65 -12.58
N ARG A 11 -1.54 -14.55 -13.44
CA ARG A 11 -1.72 -14.34 -14.89
C ARG A 11 -2.57 -15.45 -15.52
N LYS A 12 -2.21 -16.70 -15.24
CA LYS A 12 -2.94 -17.86 -15.75
C LYS A 12 -4.40 -17.86 -15.31
N PHE A 13 -4.68 -17.44 -14.07
CA PHE A 13 -6.04 -17.36 -13.57
C PHE A 13 -6.85 -16.30 -14.32
N PHE A 14 -6.31 -15.10 -14.52
CA PHE A 14 -6.97 -14.06 -15.32
C PHE A 14 -7.20 -14.50 -16.78
N GLU A 15 -6.21 -15.11 -17.42
CA GLU A 15 -6.36 -15.65 -18.78
C GLU A 15 -7.48 -16.71 -18.86
N THR A 16 -7.48 -17.66 -17.91
CA THR A 16 -8.48 -18.73 -17.85
C THR A 16 -9.89 -18.17 -17.64
N CYS A 17 -10.02 -17.13 -16.83
CA CYS A 17 -11.26 -16.42 -16.58
C CYS A 17 -11.57 -15.32 -17.61
N ARG A 18 -10.82 -15.25 -18.73
CA ARG A 18 -11.00 -14.25 -19.81
C ARG A 18 -11.06 -12.82 -19.26
N TYR A 19 -10.14 -12.50 -18.36
CA TYR A 19 -9.98 -11.20 -17.70
C TYR A 19 -11.25 -10.67 -17.03
N PHE A 20 -12.17 -11.57 -16.66
CA PHE A 20 -13.46 -11.22 -16.03
C PHE A 20 -14.29 -10.22 -16.83
N GLY A 21 -14.14 -10.21 -18.16
CA GLY A 21 -14.84 -9.30 -19.06
C GLY A 21 -14.15 -7.95 -19.31
N LEU A 22 -12.98 -7.72 -18.73
CA LEU A 22 -12.12 -6.58 -19.09
C LEU A 22 -11.32 -6.88 -20.37
N ASP A 23 -10.90 -5.83 -21.05
CA ASP A 23 -9.94 -5.96 -22.14
C ASP A 23 -8.54 -6.26 -21.59
N ALA A 24 -7.80 -7.13 -22.26
CA ALA A 24 -6.48 -7.56 -21.78
C ALA A 24 -5.47 -6.39 -21.69
N ASP A 25 -5.66 -5.34 -22.50
CA ASP A 25 -4.82 -4.13 -22.50
C ASP A 25 -5.12 -3.16 -21.34
N GLN A 26 -6.22 -3.38 -20.62
CA GLN A 26 -6.58 -2.67 -19.38
C GLN A 26 -5.93 -3.30 -18.15
N VAL A 27 -5.42 -4.53 -18.25
CA VAL A 27 -4.87 -5.28 -17.12
C VAL A 27 -3.35 -5.44 -17.27
N THR A 28 -2.60 -4.65 -16.52
CA THR A 28 -1.13 -4.74 -16.51
C THR A 28 -0.62 -5.44 -15.26
N PHE A 29 0.02 -6.60 -15.45
CA PHE A 29 0.71 -7.32 -14.39
C PHE A 29 2.20 -6.94 -14.33
N PHE A 30 2.67 -6.61 -13.15
CA PHE A 30 4.08 -6.34 -12.87
C PHE A 30 4.49 -6.91 -11.52
N GLN A 31 5.71 -7.43 -11.47
CA GLN A 31 6.28 -8.05 -10.28
C GLN A 31 7.00 -7.02 -9.41
N GLN A 32 6.78 -7.09 -8.11
CA GLN A 32 7.62 -6.41 -7.11
C GLN A 32 8.98 -7.09 -6.97
N GLY A 33 9.89 -6.41 -6.27
CA GLY A 33 11.22 -6.92 -5.99
C GLY A 33 11.23 -7.99 -4.90
N THR A 34 12.44 -8.31 -4.48
CA THR A 34 12.67 -9.20 -3.35
C THR A 34 13.90 -8.73 -2.59
N LEU A 35 13.89 -8.91 -1.27
CA LEU A 35 15.04 -8.68 -0.42
C LEU A 35 15.61 -10.02 0.10
N PRO A 36 16.93 -10.11 0.31
CA PRO A 36 17.54 -11.28 0.92
C PRO A 36 17.10 -11.40 2.38
N CYS A 37 16.79 -12.63 2.80
CA CYS A 37 16.48 -12.91 4.20
C CYS A 37 17.79 -12.90 5.01
N VAL A 38 17.76 -12.23 6.16
CA VAL A 38 18.91 -12.16 7.09
C VAL A 38 18.55 -12.79 8.43
N SER A 39 19.51 -13.51 9.02
CA SER A 39 19.40 -14.01 10.39
C SER A 39 19.64 -12.89 11.40
N ALA A 40 19.33 -13.14 12.67
CA ALA A 40 19.48 -12.15 13.75
C ALA A 40 20.94 -11.67 13.94
N ASP A 41 21.93 -12.46 13.54
CA ASP A 41 23.35 -12.11 13.52
C ASP A 41 23.81 -11.40 12.23
N GLY A 42 22.86 -11.02 11.35
CA GLY A 42 23.12 -10.23 10.14
C GLY A 42 23.65 -11.02 8.95
N ARG A 43 23.65 -12.36 9.00
CA ARG A 43 24.10 -13.20 7.88
C ARG A 43 22.95 -13.50 6.93
N PHE A 44 23.27 -13.71 5.65
CA PHE A 44 22.28 -14.17 4.69
C PHE A 44 21.83 -15.60 5.01
N ILE A 45 20.51 -15.80 5.01
CA ILE A 45 19.92 -17.13 5.11
C ILE A 45 20.02 -17.80 3.74
N MET A 46 20.59 -19.00 3.71
CA MET A 46 20.73 -19.79 2.49
C MET A 46 19.52 -20.70 2.34
N GLU A 47 18.85 -20.65 1.19
CA GLU A 47 17.76 -21.58 0.84
C GLU A 47 18.33 -22.92 0.34
N THR A 48 19.43 -22.84 -0.41
CA THR A 48 20.25 -23.99 -0.82
C THR A 48 21.73 -23.63 -0.66
N PRO A 49 22.67 -24.59 -0.74
CA PRO A 49 24.10 -24.30 -0.63
C PRO A 49 24.65 -23.24 -1.60
N TYR A 50 23.91 -22.88 -2.64
CA TYR A 50 24.30 -21.92 -3.69
C TYR A 50 23.23 -20.85 -3.98
N ARG A 51 22.16 -20.77 -3.18
CA ARG A 51 21.08 -19.80 -3.36
C ARG A 51 20.68 -19.14 -2.04
N VAL A 52 20.72 -17.80 -2.02
CA VAL A 52 20.23 -16.99 -0.90
C VAL A 52 18.70 -17.02 -0.87
N ALA A 53 18.14 -17.24 0.31
CA ALA A 53 16.70 -17.14 0.56
C ALA A 53 16.25 -15.68 0.39
N LYS A 54 15.12 -15.49 -0.30
CA LYS A 54 14.58 -14.16 -0.59
C LYS A 54 13.09 -14.11 -0.26
N ALA A 55 12.63 -12.95 0.21
CA ALA A 55 11.22 -12.66 0.44
C ALA A 55 10.81 -11.42 -0.37
N PRO A 56 9.50 -11.24 -0.67
CA PRO A 56 9.02 -9.99 -1.26
C PRO A 56 9.41 -8.78 -0.40
N ASP A 57 9.69 -7.65 -1.04
CA ASP A 57 10.22 -6.43 -0.42
C ASP A 57 9.15 -5.56 0.28
N GLY A 58 7.98 -6.13 0.56
CA GLY A 58 6.83 -5.45 1.16
C GLY A 58 6.02 -4.64 0.15
N ASN A 59 4.82 -4.19 0.56
CA ASN A 59 3.92 -3.41 -0.30
C ASN A 59 4.55 -2.09 -0.80
N GLY A 60 5.47 -1.49 -0.03
CA GLY A 60 6.26 -0.33 -0.42
C GLY A 60 7.15 -0.56 -1.65
N GLY A 61 7.44 -1.82 -2.02
CA GLY A 61 8.14 -2.17 -3.25
C GLY A 61 7.41 -1.71 -4.54
N VAL A 62 6.14 -1.32 -4.43
CA VAL A 62 5.32 -0.82 -5.55
C VAL A 62 5.97 0.34 -6.30
N TYR A 63 6.60 1.28 -5.60
CA TYR A 63 7.22 2.45 -6.22
C TYR A 63 8.43 2.07 -7.09
N ALA A 64 9.31 1.22 -6.54
CA ALA A 64 10.49 0.72 -7.25
C ALA A 64 10.07 -0.17 -8.44
N ALA A 65 9.06 -1.02 -8.25
CA ALA A 65 8.54 -1.91 -9.27
C ALA A 65 7.97 -1.14 -10.46
N LEU A 66 7.06 -0.20 -10.23
CA LEU A 66 6.44 0.62 -11.29
C LEU A 66 7.48 1.44 -12.06
N LYS A 67 8.45 2.03 -11.36
CA LYS A 67 9.56 2.77 -11.97
C LYS A 67 10.43 1.87 -12.86
N SER A 68 10.86 0.72 -12.35
CA SER A 68 11.72 -0.21 -13.09
C SER A 68 11.05 -0.78 -14.35
N LYS A 69 9.71 -0.85 -14.36
CA LYS A 69 8.90 -1.35 -15.48
C LYS A 69 8.37 -0.25 -16.39
N LYS A 70 8.75 1.02 -16.15
CA LYS A 70 8.28 2.19 -16.92
C LYS A 70 6.75 2.33 -16.96
N LEU A 71 6.06 1.80 -15.95
CA LEU A 71 4.60 1.84 -15.91
C LEU A 71 4.06 3.23 -15.54
N MET A 72 4.90 4.05 -14.92
CA MET A 72 4.59 5.48 -14.74
C MET A 72 4.53 6.20 -16.08
N GLU A 73 5.48 5.93 -16.98
CA GLU A 73 5.50 6.50 -18.35
C GLU A 73 4.27 6.04 -19.15
N ASP A 74 3.90 4.76 -19.05
CA ASP A 74 2.67 4.23 -19.68
C ASP A 74 1.40 4.90 -19.13
N MET A 75 1.28 5.05 -17.81
CA MET A 75 0.16 5.76 -17.18
C MET A 75 0.07 7.22 -17.66
N THR A 76 1.20 7.93 -17.72
CA THR A 76 1.27 9.30 -18.25
C THR A 76 0.85 9.36 -19.71
N ALA A 77 1.35 8.45 -20.55
CA ALA A 77 1.01 8.40 -21.98
C ALA A 77 -0.50 8.11 -22.22
N ARG A 78 -1.14 7.38 -21.30
CA ARG A 78 -2.59 7.10 -21.30
C ARG A 78 -3.42 8.22 -20.68
N GLY A 79 -2.80 9.28 -20.18
CA GLY A 79 -3.49 10.42 -19.56
C GLY A 79 -4.07 10.12 -18.17
N VAL A 80 -3.55 9.09 -17.48
CA VAL A 80 -3.91 8.80 -16.08
C VAL A 80 -3.43 9.95 -15.20
N LYS A 81 -4.31 10.46 -14.34
CA LYS A 81 -3.97 11.56 -13.40
C LYS A 81 -3.87 11.09 -11.95
N TYR A 82 -4.60 10.03 -11.61
CA TYR A 82 -4.79 9.56 -10.25
C TYR A 82 -4.64 8.04 -10.19
N VAL A 83 -4.04 7.56 -9.10
CA VAL A 83 -3.79 6.14 -8.85
C VAL A 83 -4.50 5.75 -7.55
N ASP A 84 -5.46 4.83 -7.65
CA ASP A 84 -6.15 4.21 -6.52
C ASP A 84 -5.43 2.91 -6.15
N CYS A 85 -4.85 2.86 -4.95
CA CYS A 85 -4.09 1.74 -4.43
C CYS A 85 -4.88 1.08 -3.30
N TYR A 86 -5.11 -0.24 -3.40
CA TYR A 86 -5.86 -1.00 -2.41
C TYR A 86 -5.26 -2.36 -2.07
N GLY A 87 -5.55 -2.86 -0.86
CA GLY A 87 -5.27 -4.23 -0.44
C GLY A 87 -6.28 -5.23 -1.03
N VAL A 88 -5.78 -6.31 -1.65
CA VAL A 88 -6.60 -7.29 -2.37
C VAL A 88 -7.53 -8.13 -1.47
N ASP A 89 -7.25 -8.19 -0.17
CA ASP A 89 -7.99 -8.98 0.83
C ASP A 89 -9.31 -8.34 1.26
N ASN A 90 -9.52 -7.06 0.95
CA ASN A 90 -10.75 -6.36 1.29
C ASN A 90 -11.87 -6.70 0.30
N ALA A 91 -12.68 -7.70 0.62
CA ALA A 91 -13.84 -8.11 -0.17
C ALA A 91 -14.92 -7.01 -0.32
N LEU A 92 -14.91 -5.99 0.54
CA LEU A 92 -15.86 -4.86 0.51
C LEU A 92 -15.27 -3.62 -0.18
N VAL A 93 -14.08 -3.74 -0.78
CA VAL A 93 -13.43 -2.62 -1.45
C VAL A 93 -14.30 -2.08 -2.57
N ARG A 94 -14.47 -0.76 -2.59
CA ARG A 94 -15.09 -0.03 -3.70
C ARG A 94 -13.95 0.46 -4.60
N VAL A 95 -13.54 -0.39 -5.54
CA VAL A 95 -12.48 -0.09 -6.51
C VAL A 95 -12.85 1.17 -7.29
N VAL A 96 -11.98 2.18 -7.30
CA VAL A 96 -12.22 3.48 -7.94
C VAL A 96 -13.52 4.12 -7.45
N ASP A 97 -13.69 4.21 -6.12
CA ASP A 97 -14.86 4.87 -5.51
C ASP A 97 -14.96 6.33 -5.97
N PRO A 98 -15.98 6.70 -6.79
CA PRO A 98 -16.07 8.04 -7.36
C PRO A 98 -16.30 9.12 -6.30
N THR A 99 -16.84 8.76 -5.13
CA THR A 99 -17.03 9.70 -4.03
C THR A 99 -15.68 10.08 -3.42
N PHE A 100 -14.80 9.09 -3.23
CA PHE A 100 -13.47 9.31 -2.70
C PHE A 100 -12.58 10.04 -3.71
N LEU A 101 -12.66 9.66 -5.00
CA LEU A 101 -11.99 10.38 -6.08
C LEU A 101 -12.45 11.84 -6.18
N GLY A 102 -13.76 12.08 -6.13
CA GLY A 102 -14.31 13.44 -6.15
C GLY A 102 -13.83 14.29 -4.97
N TYR A 103 -13.84 13.73 -3.76
CA TYR A 103 -13.28 14.38 -2.57
C TYR A 103 -11.77 14.69 -2.73
N PHE A 104 -11.00 13.74 -3.26
CA PHE A 104 -9.57 13.90 -3.50
C PHE A 104 -9.29 15.06 -4.47
N ILE A 105 -10.04 15.13 -5.57
CA ILE A 105 -9.95 16.20 -6.57
C ILE A 105 -10.37 17.55 -5.97
N ASP A 106 -11.50 17.61 -5.26
CA ASP A 106 -12.02 18.81 -4.61
C ASP A 106 -11.02 19.41 -3.62
N LYS A 107 -10.34 18.56 -2.84
CA LYS A 107 -9.35 19.02 -1.86
C LYS A 107 -8.02 19.42 -2.47
N GLY A 108 -7.76 19.07 -3.73
CA GLY A 108 -6.51 19.43 -4.43
C GLY A 108 -5.25 18.89 -3.72
N VAL A 109 -5.36 17.75 -3.05
CA VAL A 109 -4.23 17.12 -2.33
C VAL A 109 -3.48 16.14 -3.24
N SER A 110 -2.22 15.88 -2.91
CA SER A 110 -1.36 14.97 -3.68
C SER A 110 -1.47 13.50 -3.25
N SER A 111 -1.94 13.27 -2.03
CA SER A 111 -2.14 11.96 -1.41
C SER A 111 -3.28 12.02 -0.40
N ALA A 112 -4.08 10.96 -0.34
CA ALA A 112 -5.12 10.78 0.67
C ALA A 112 -5.28 9.29 1.01
N ALA A 113 -5.77 9.01 2.20
CA ALA A 113 -6.11 7.67 2.64
C ALA A 113 -7.56 7.60 3.10
N LYS A 114 -8.25 6.51 2.79
CA LYS A 114 -9.54 6.18 3.41
C LYS A 114 -9.24 5.46 4.71
N VAL A 115 -9.93 5.88 5.77
CA VAL A 115 -9.77 5.34 7.12
C VAL A 115 -11.11 4.86 7.65
N VAL A 116 -11.05 3.90 8.57
CA VAL A 116 -12.19 3.56 9.42
C VAL A 116 -11.81 3.83 10.86
N ARG A 117 -12.83 4.01 11.70
CA ARG A 117 -12.60 4.14 13.13
C ARG A 117 -12.18 2.79 13.70
N LYS A 118 -11.12 2.76 14.49
CA LYS A 118 -10.71 1.60 15.28
C LYS A 118 -11.89 1.07 16.11
N ALA A 119 -12.15 -0.23 16.03
CA ALA A 119 -13.30 -0.87 16.67
C ALA A 119 -13.10 -0.99 18.19
N TYR A 120 -11.88 -1.31 18.61
CA TYR A 120 -11.49 -1.45 20.02
C TYR A 120 -9.97 -1.19 20.19
N PRO A 121 -9.49 -0.87 21.42
CA PRO A 121 -8.11 -0.44 21.65
C PRO A 121 -7.03 -1.41 21.15
N GLN A 122 -7.25 -2.71 21.28
CA GLN A 122 -6.29 -3.78 20.94
C GLN A 122 -6.46 -4.33 19.51
N GLU A 123 -7.23 -3.67 18.65
CA GLU A 123 -7.33 -4.07 17.25
C GLU A 123 -5.96 -3.98 16.57
N ASN A 124 -5.52 -5.09 15.94
CA ASN A 124 -4.23 -5.22 15.26
C ASN A 124 -4.28 -4.52 13.88
N VAL A 125 -4.29 -3.19 13.92
CA VAL A 125 -4.32 -2.36 12.73
C VAL A 125 -3.43 -1.14 12.92
N GLY A 126 -2.67 -0.78 11.88
CA GLY A 126 -1.90 0.44 11.87
C GLY A 126 -2.81 1.67 11.96
N VAL A 127 -2.34 2.74 12.59
CA VAL A 127 -3.11 3.96 12.80
C VAL A 127 -2.39 5.18 12.23
N PHE A 128 -3.15 6.09 11.63
CA PHE A 128 -2.62 7.37 11.18
C PHE A 128 -2.36 8.29 12.37
N VAL A 129 -1.12 8.79 12.44
CA VAL A 129 -0.67 9.72 13.47
C VAL A 129 0.02 10.92 12.82
N GLN A 130 -0.16 12.10 13.42
CA GLN A 130 0.62 13.27 13.07
C GLN A 130 1.83 13.38 14.01
N ARG A 131 3.04 13.42 13.45
CA ARG A 131 4.28 13.52 14.23
C ARG A 131 4.51 14.97 14.66
N GLY A 132 4.12 15.30 15.89
CA GLY A 132 4.23 16.67 16.43
C GLY A 132 3.20 17.64 15.83
N ARG A 133 3.21 18.89 16.31
CA ARG A 133 2.25 19.90 15.85
C ARG A 133 2.62 20.38 14.45
N GLY A 134 1.76 20.11 13.46
CA GLY A 134 1.98 20.50 12.07
C GLY A 134 3.01 19.65 11.32
N GLY A 135 3.49 18.56 11.94
CA GLY A 135 4.44 17.65 11.29
C GLY A 135 3.77 16.66 10.33
N PRO A 136 4.55 15.74 9.75
CA PRO A 136 4.07 14.82 8.74
C PRO A 136 3.07 13.82 9.31
N LEU A 137 2.17 13.38 8.45
CA LEU A 137 1.30 12.24 8.71
C LEU A 137 2.08 10.95 8.44
N SER A 138 2.03 10.01 9.38
CA SER A 138 2.63 8.69 9.25
C SER A 138 1.66 7.62 9.74
N VAL A 139 1.86 6.38 9.30
CA VAL A 139 1.22 5.22 9.94
C VAL A 139 2.17 4.72 11.02
N VAL A 140 1.62 4.41 12.20
CA VAL A 140 2.29 3.61 13.23
C VAL A 140 1.66 2.23 13.17
N GLU A 141 2.46 1.21 12.92
CA GLU A 141 1.95 -0.16 12.87
C GLU A 141 1.58 -0.65 14.27
N TYR A 142 0.61 -1.55 14.37
CA TYR A 142 0.14 -2.05 15.66
C TYR A 142 1.26 -2.72 16.47
N SER A 143 2.26 -3.31 15.80
CA SER A 143 3.46 -3.89 16.42
C SER A 143 4.43 -2.87 16.99
N GLU A 144 4.27 -1.60 16.65
CA GLU A 144 5.11 -0.47 17.09
C GLU A 144 4.40 0.39 18.16
N MET A 145 3.13 0.11 18.45
CA MET A 145 2.37 0.80 19.48
C MET A 145 2.64 0.19 20.86
N ASP A 146 2.94 1.04 21.84
CA ASP A 146 2.97 0.61 23.25
C ASP A 146 1.54 0.50 23.82
N ALA A 147 1.42 -0.17 24.97
CA ALA A 147 0.14 -0.42 25.61
C ALA A 147 -0.62 0.88 25.95
N ASP A 148 0.09 1.92 26.38
CA ASP A 148 -0.51 3.20 26.78
C ASP A 148 -1.11 3.93 25.57
N MET A 149 -0.41 3.93 24.44
CA MET A 149 -0.92 4.46 23.17
C MET A 149 -2.19 3.74 22.73
N THR A 150 -2.29 2.41 22.91
CA THR A 150 -3.47 1.68 22.45
C THR A 150 -4.76 2.09 23.15
N ILE A 151 -4.67 2.48 24.43
CA ILE A 151 -5.84 2.81 25.28
C ILE A 151 -6.04 4.31 25.48
N GLU A 152 -5.14 5.16 24.99
CA GLU A 152 -5.17 6.59 25.26
C GLU A 152 -6.48 7.22 24.77
N ILE A 153 -7.16 7.95 25.66
CA ILE A 153 -8.41 8.65 25.35
C ILE A 153 -8.15 10.13 25.11
N ASN A 154 -8.67 10.62 23.98
CA ASN A 154 -8.78 12.03 23.71
C ASN A 154 -9.89 12.62 24.58
N GLN A 155 -9.49 13.45 25.54
CA GLN A 155 -10.38 14.02 26.57
C GLN A 155 -11.50 14.90 26.01
N SER A 156 -11.31 15.57 24.88
CA SER A 156 -12.35 16.44 24.30
C SER A 156 -13.39 15.66 23.50
N THR A 157 -13.02 14.51 22.94
CA THR A 157 -13.91 13.69 22.10
C THR A 157 -14.45 12.45 22.81
N GLY A 158 -13.84 12.05 23.94
CA GLY A 158 -14.16 10.81 24.64
C GLY A 158 -13.84 9.54 23.85
N ARG A 159 -13.07 9.65 22.76
CA ARG A 159 -12.71 8.55 21.86
C ARG A 159 -11.24 8.18 22.05
N LEU A 160 -10.84 7.02 21.52
CA LEU A 160 -9.42 6.68 21.39
C LEU A 160 -8.69 7.80 20.63
N ARG A 161 -7.55 8.24 21.17
CA ARG A 161 -6.73 9.27 20.55
C ARG A 161 -6.23 8.81 19.19
N TYR A 162 -5.77 7.58 19.10
CA TYR A 162 -5.29 6.96 17.87
C TYR A 162 -6.38 6.03 17.31
N CYS A 163 -7.37 6.62 16.64
CA CYS A 163 -8.56 5.91 16.18
C CYS A 163 -8.71 5.81 14.66
N TRP A 164 -7.79 6.36 13.88
CA TRP A 164 -7.89 6.37 12.41
C TRP A 164 -7.11 5.19 11.81
N SER A 165 -7.78 4.07 11.64
CA SER A 165 -7.19 2.83 11.16
C SER A 165 -6.82 2.94 9.69
N ASN A 166 -5.60 2.51 9.36
CA ASN A 166 -5.15 2.32 8.00
C ASN A 166 -5.76 1.03 7.43
N ILE A 167 -6.66 1.17 6.46
CA ILE A 167 -7.30 0.04 5.76
C ILE A 167 -6.69 -0.22 4.38
N CYS A 168 -5.46 0.25 4.16
CA CYS A 168 -4.70 0.06 2.93
C CYS A 168 -5.44 0.57 1.68
N LEU A 169 -6.16 1.70 1.79
CA LEU A 169 -6.84 2.38 0.68
C LEU A 169 -6.26 3.78 0.52
N HIS A 170 -5.47 3.98 -0.53
CA HIS A 170 -4.72 5.21 -0.76
C HIS A 170 -4.96 5.74 -2.18
N MET A 171 -5.21 7.04 -2.30
CA MET A 171 -5.29 7.75 -3.56
C MET A 171 -4.09 8.66 -3.70
N PHE A 172 -3.48 8.66 -4.87
CA PHE A 172 -2.33 9.52 -5.18
C PHE A 172 -2.54 10.24 -6.51
N THR A 173 -2.02 11.46 -6.62
CA THR A 173 -1.73 12.05 -7.94
C THR A 173 -0.58 11.27 -8.58
N LEU A 174 -0.60 11.12 -9.90
CA LEU A 174 0.48 10.43 -10.61
C LEU A 174 1.85 11.09 -10.34
N ASP A 175 1.91 12.42 -10.31
CA ASP A 175 3.13 13.21 -10.03
C ASP A 175 3.72 12.90 -8.64
N PHE A 176 2.88 12.87 -7.61
CA PHE A 176 3.32 12.50 -6.26
C PHE A 176 3.87 11.07 -6.24
N PHE A 177 3.17 10.16 -6.89
CA PHE A 177 3.55 8.76 -6.95
C PHE A 177 4.89 8.57 -7.68
N GLU A 178 5.16 9.36 -8.72
CA GLU A 178 6.45 9.40 -9.43
C GLU A 178 7.57 9.96 -8.54
N SER A 179 7.31 11.07 -7.84
CA SER A 179 8.29 11.68 -6.94
C SER A 179 8.68 10.79 -5.76
N SER A 180 7.77 9.93 -5.30
CA SER A 180 7.97 9.02 -4.16
C SER A 180 8.90 7.83 -4.49
N GLY A 181 9.17 7.56 -5.77
CA GLY A 181 10.13 6.55 -6.23
C GLY A 181 11.58 7.04 -6.26
N LYS A 182 11.87 8.21 -5.68
CA LYS A 182 13.23 8.71 -5.42
C LYS A 182 13.61 8.31 -4.00
N GLN A 183 14.12 7.10 -3.80
CA GLN A 183 14.93 6.86 -2.60
C GLN A 183 16.21 7.72 -2.68
N PRO A 184 16.69 8.27 -1.55
CA PRO A 184 18.00 8.94 -1.49
C PRO A 184 19.14 8.00 -1.92
#